data_AF-A0A8T4S5I3-F1
#
_entry.id   AF-A0A8T4S5I3-F1
#
_cell.length_a   1.000
_cell.length_b   1.000
_cell.length_c   1.000
_cell.angle_alpha   90.00
_cell.angle_beta   90.00
_cell.angle_gamma   90.00
#
_symmetry.space_group_name_H-M   'P 1'
#
loop_
_entity.id
_entity.type
_entity.pdbx_description
1 polymer ?
#
loop_
_entity_poly.entity_id
_entity_poly.type
_entity_poly.pdbx_seq_one_letter_code
_entity_poly.pdbx_strand_id
1 'polypeptide(L)'
;MEDTFTNTYRTNNEREFYVEGGLLGATTSPQTANQIQEASSRLNAGVKHIELELISPELFDAVPKQHFEEMKRMSELTGANINIHAPAQMDLAGFSKEGWSETERMKVEESMKHMLDRGADLGKNTVVNFHSSGGVPAFEWQKEKLIGEELPPEHKRKMFVIDKVDPRHQIMPLEYEEKEYFGGKEIWDPERRRRNINQTQWGQEKLQLFNYEKEKAEINNRLGMISAQIAPLEAGNKEGVLTDDEKIRFDNYKRNISVMNDHIEQLDSHMESQLQDIHDKFVRFTPEKQRKIFEAEHAKEYNELIKLSKKETEERKKLQDSFSKKQVDVFEKYNRDSKKAGPELQKITKEFKEKIEEIEVDRQRLLNIIQKMPAPERFVSTDEFSKDKISDTVANSAFYAYNEYKDKAPIVSVENVFPDWTLGRAESLREAVEKSREKFARQLVDKKGMSKSKAEEVSKKLIGATWDVGHITQLRKFGYSDKDIAEEAKKIAPVVKHIHVTDNFGFSDSHLAPGQGTVPIKEQLEKLKQGLGKEYDKVAHIVESGGFASQFKTSPRMQELQYFDSPLYEHQAGPYWKEIAYTHAEYNMGYGIMFPEKHFEMYGSGFSNLPQELGGQVSGDKSRFAGTPNQ
;
A
#
# COMPACT_ATOMS: atom_id res chain seq x y z
N MET A 1 -22.33 -22.53 46.91
CA MET A 1 -21.86 -21.34 47.65
C MET A 1 -20.43 -21.59 48.13
N GLU A 2 -19.56 -22.05 47.22
CA GLU A 2 -18.21 -22.55 47.58
C GLU A 2 -17.16 -22.23 46.49
N ASP A 3 -17.46 -21.26 45.61
CA ASP A 3 -16.62 -20.96 44.42
C ASP A 3 -16.11 -19.51 44.37
N THR A 4 -16.29 -18.74 45.45
CA THR A 4 -15.92 -17.31 45.48
C THR A 4 -14.67 -17.00 46.30
N PHE A 5 -14.00 -18.00 46.89
CA PHE A 5 -12.87 -17.78 47.80
C PHE A 5 -11.49 -18.17 47.24
N THR A 6 -11.42 -18.88 46.12
CA THR A 6 -10.15 -19.38 45.53
C THR A 6 -9.52 -18.45 44.49
N ASN A 7 -10.26 -17.47 43.95
CA ASN A 7 -9.70 -16.52 42.98
C ASN A 7 -8.96 -15.32 43.61
N THR A 8 -9.08 -15.12 44.92
CA THR A 8 -8.47 -13.96 45.61
C THR A 8 -7.05 -14.20 46.13
N TYR A 9 -6.52 -15.43 46.06
CA TYR A 9 -5.17 -15.75 46.54
C TYR A 9 -4.46 -16.80 45.67
N ARG A 10 -4.42 -16.59 44.35
CA ARG A 10 -3.35 -17.22 43.54
C ARG A 10 -2.01 -16.67 44.02
N THR A 11 -1.10 -17.57 44.39
CA THR A 11 0.25 -17.19 44.84
C THR A 11 0.99 -16.47 43.71
N ASN A 12 1.96 -15.61 44.04
CA ASN A 12 2.70 -14.77 43.09
C ASN A 12 3.37 -15.52 41.92
N ASN A 13 3.49 -16.86 42.00
CA ASN A 13 4.07 -17.69 40.95
C ASN A 13 3.04 -18.29 39.96
N GLU A 14 1.75 -18.01 40.11
CA GLU A 14 0.65 -18.59 39.29
C GLU A 14 -0.09 -17.56 38.41
N ARG A 15 0.46 -16.34 38.24
CA ARG A 15 -0.13 -15.33 37.34
C ARG A 15 0.37 -15.56 35.90
N GLU A 16 -0.57 -15.79 34.98
CA GLU A 16 -0.29 -16.26 33.62
C GLU A 16 0.34 -15.20 32.69
N PHE A 17 0.14 -13.89 32.92
CA PHE A 17 0.65 -12.84 32.03
C PHE A 17 1.02 -11.53 32.75
N TYR A 18 2.23 -11.02 32.47
CA TYR A 18 2.68 -9.70 32.90
C TYR A 18 3.59 -9.08 31.82
N VAL A 19 3.72 -7.75 31.83
CA VAL A 19 4.71 -7.02 31.01
C VAL A 19 5.65 -6.27 31.94
N GLU A 20 6.96 -6.40 31.73
CA GLU A 20 7.95 -5.66 32.50
C GLU A 20 7.81 -4.15 32.24
N GLY A 21 7.83 -3.34 33.30
CA GLY A 21 7.71 -1.89 33.17
C GLY A 21 8.79 -1.28 32.27
N GLY A 22 9.97 -1.90 32.20
CA GLY A 22 11.06 -1.47 31.31
C GLY A 22 10.76 -1.62 29.81
N LEU A 23 9.83 -2.51 29.42
CA LEU A 23 9.40 -2.69 28.03
C LEU A 23 8.29 -1.72 27.61
N LEU A 24 7.53 -1.22 28.60
CA LEU A 24 6.44 -0.28 28.38
C LEU A 24 7.02 1.12 28.09
N GLY A 25 6.84 1.56 26.86
CA GLY A 25 7.15 2.91 26.40
C GLY A 25 5.95 3.85 26.45
N ALA A 26 6.19 5.10 26.09
CA ALA A 26 5.15 6.12 26.02
C ALA A 26 5.44 7.12 24.90
N THR A 27 4.39 7.74 24.39
CA THR A 27 4.51 8.77 23.36
C THR A 27 4.68 10.17 23.94
N THR A 28 5.27 11.06 23.14
CA THR A 28 5.23 12.51 23.37
C THR A 28 3.88 13.08 22.93
N SER A 29 3.60 14.35 23.27
CA SER A 29 2.39 15.01 22.77
C SER A 29 2.51 15.37 21.27
N PRO A 30 1.47 15.09 20.46
CA PRO A 30 1.45 15.44 19.04
C PRO A 30 1.12 16.92 18.78
N GLN A 31 0.75 17.66 19.83
CA GLN A 31 0.23 19.03 19.72
C GLN A 31 1.33 20.10 19.81
N THR A 32 2.60 19.71 19.98
CA THR A 32 3.70 20.65 20.24
C THR A 32 4.94 20.29 19.44
N ALA A 33 5.66 21.31 18.96
CA ALA A 33 6.99 21.12 18.37
C ALA A 33 8.09 20.97 19.43
N ASN A 34 7.81 21.26 20.71
CA ASN A 34 8.80 21.17 21.79
C ASN A 34 9.01 19.72 22.27
N GLN A 35 9.47 18.86 21.36
CA GLN A 35 9.63 17.43 21.58
C GLN A 35 10.73 17.09 22.61
N ILE A 36 11.76 17.95 22.78
CA ILE A 36 12.77 17.75 23.83
C ILE A 36 12.11 17.76 25.21
N GLN A 37 11.24 18.74 25.47
CA GLN A 37 10.59 18.86 26.78
C GLN A 37 9.67 17.66 27.05
N GLU A 38 8.91 17.23 26.04
CA GLU A 38 8.05 16.05 26.15
C GLU A 38 8.88 14.78 26.40
N ALA A 39 9.97 14.56 25.64
CA ALA A 39 10.86 13.43 25.84
C ALA A 39 11.49 13.46 27.25
N SER A 40 11.97 14.62 27.70
CA SER A 40 12.51 14.81 29.06
C SER A 40 11.47 14.48 30.14
N SER A 41 10.20 14.88 29.96
CA SER A 41 9.11 14.53 30.87
C SER A 41 8.91 13.01 30.97
N ARG A 42 8.97 12.28 29.85
CA ARG A 42 8.87 10.81 29.84
C ARG A 42 10.07 10.13 30.50
N LEU A 43 11.28 10.62 30.24
CA LEU A 43 12.49 10.14 30.94
C LEU A 43 12.38 10.30 32.46
N ASN A 44 11.89 11.46 32.92
CA ASN A 44 11.66 11.72 34.34
C ASN A 44 10.58 10.81 34.95
N ALA A 45 9.65 10.30 34.15
CA ALA A 45 8.66 9.30 34.55
C ALA A 45 9.21 7.85 34.54
N GLY A 46 10.51 7.66 34.26
CA GLY A 46 11.16 6.36 34.21
C GLY A 46 10.85 5.55 32.95
N VAL A 47 10.40 6.21 31.88
CA VAL A 47 10.11 5.54 30.60
C VAL A 47 11.42 5.28 29.83
N LYS A 48 11.65 4.02 29.45
CA LYS A 48 12.84 3.61 28.67
C LYS A 48 12.65 3.67 27.15
N HIS A 49 11.42 3.63 26.66
CA HIS A 49 11.12 3.68 25.24
C HIS A 49 10.19 4.85 24.98
N ILE A 50 10.67 5.84 24.25
CA ILE A 50 9.90 7.06 23.95
C ILE A 50 9.67 7.09 22.45
N GLU A 51 8.44 7.34 22.04
CA GLU A 51 8.15 7.62 20.64
C GLU A 51 7.74 9.08 20.46
N LEU A 52 8.39 9.75 19.51
CA LEU A 52 8.09 11.11 19.15
C LEU A 52 6.85 11.12 18.24
N GLU A 53 5.70 11.49 18.79
CA GLU A 53 4.47 11.69 18.02
C GLU A 53 4.57 12.98 17.21
N LEU A 54 4.93 12.88 15.94
CA LEU A 54 5.04 14.02 15.02
C LEU A 54 3.96 13.92 13.94
N ILE A 55 2.70 13.88 14.39
CA ILE A 55 1.54 13.49 13.57
C ILE A 55 1.19 14.50 12.46
N SER A 56 1.77 15.72 12.47
CA SER A 56 1.58 16.69 11.38
C SER A 56 2.92 17.02 10.69
N PRO A 57 2.94 17.10 9.34
CA PRO A 57 4.13 17.50 8.61
C PRO A 57 4.67 18.88 9.04
N GLU A 58 3.79 19.83 9.33
CA GLU A 58 4.18 21.19 9.71
C GLU A 58 4.91 21.22 11.07
N LEU A 59 4.44 20.44 12.05
CA LEU A 59 5.15 20.33 13.33
C LEU A 59 6.48 19.61 13.17
N PHE A 60 6.54 18.58 12.34
CA PHE A 60 7.79 17.86 12.08
C PHE A 60 8.87 18.78 11.49
N ASP A 61 8.52 19.54 10.46
CA ASP A 61 9.43 20.48 9.80
C ASP A 61 9.88 21.63 10.72
N ALA A 62 9.06 21.96 11.73
CA ALA A 62 9.37 22.96 12.73
C ALA A 62 10.39 22.49 13.78
N VAL A 63 10.63 21.17 13.94
CA VAL A 63 11.61 20.65 14.92
C VAL A 63 13.04 20.82 14.38
N PRO A 64 13.89 21.66 15.02
CA PRO A 64 15.27 21.85 14.58
C PRO A 64 16.09 20.57 14.68
N LYS A 65 17.07 20.39 13.78
CA LYS A 65 18.00 19.23 13.82
C LYS A 65 18.67 19.08 15.19
N GLN A 66 19.07 20.20 15.79
CA GLN A 66 19.73 20.25 17.09
C GLN A 66 18.89 19.62 18.20
N HIS A 67 17.57 19.60 18.06
CA HIS A 67 16.70 18.93 19.02
C HIS A 67 16.84 17.41 18.96
N PHE A 68 17.00 16.83 17.77
CA PHE A 68 17.26 15.41 17.62
C PHE A 68 18.63 15.02 18.19
N GLU A 69 19.65 15.85 18.00
CA GLU A 69 20.99 15.65 18.59
C GLU A 69 20.94 15.69 20.12
N GLU A 70 20.17 16.62 20.69
CA GLU A 70 19.96 16.69 22.14
C GLU A 70 19.18 15.47 22.67
N MET A 71 18.11 15.07 21.98
CA MET A 71 17.34 13.87 22.32
C MET A 71 18.21 12.61 22.29
N LYS A 72 19.09 12.48 21.29
CA LYS A 72 20.09 11.41 21.25
C LYS A 72 21.01 11.44 22.47
N ARG A 73 21.53 12.61 22.86
CA ARG A 73 22.38 12.74 24.05
C ARG A 73 21.64 12.30 25.32
N MET A 74 20.37 12.69 25.48
CA MET A 74 19.53 12.26 26.59
C MET A 74 19.30 10.74 26.58
N SER A 75 19.03 10.16 25.42
CA SER A 75 18.90 8.71 25.21
C SER A 75 20.16 7.96 25.62
N GLU A 76 21.35 8.41 25.18
CA GLU A 76 22.64 7.80 25.54
C GLU A 76 22.94 7.90 27.05
N LEU A 77 22.61 9.04 27.68
CA LEU A 77 22.82 9.25 29.12
C LEU A 77 21.91 8.40 30.01
N THR A 78 20.68 8.16 29.56
CA THR A 78 19.65 7.45 30.34
C THR A 78 19.54 5.97 29.98
N GLY A 79 20.16 5.55 28.87
CA GLY A 79 19.97 4.22 28.30
C GLY A 79 18.55 4.01 27.74
N ALA A 80 17.80 5.09 27.48
CA ALA A 80 16.49 5.03 26.84
C ALA A 80 16.63 4.96 25.32
N ASN A 81 15.61 4.44 24.63
CA ASN A 81 15.51 4.47 23.17
C ASN A 81 14.44 5.49 22.75
N ILE A 82 14.73 6.26 21.72
CA ILE A 82 13.81 7.25 21.16
C ILE A 82 13.51 6.86 19.71
N ASN A 83 12.22 6.67 19.40
CA ASN A 83 11.67 6.32 18.09
C ASN A 83 10.87 7.49 17.51
N ILE A 84 10.50 7.40 16.24
CA ILE A 84 9.70 8.43 15.55
C ILE A 84 8.41 7.81 15.03
N HIS A 85 7.29 8.46 15.29
CA HIS A 85 6.01 8.21 14.63
C HIS A 85 5.82 9.25 13.52
N ALA A 86 5.77 8.81 12.26
CA ALA A 86 5.61 9.69 11.11
C ALA A 86 4.16 10.20 10.95
N PRO A 87 3.92 11.34 10.26
CA PRO A 87 2.59 11.90 10.10
C PRO A 87 1.54 10.91 9.57
N ALA A 88 0.42 10.79 10.28
CA ALA A 88 -0.63 9.81 10.00
C ALA A 88 -1.33 10.00 8.64
N GLN A 89 -1.23 11.18 8.04
CA GLN A 89 -1.89 11.50 6.76
C GLN A 89 -1.08 11.05 5.54
N MET A 90 0.12 10.50 5.73
CA MET A 90 0.94 9.98 4.64
C MET A 90 0.39 8.63 4.15
N ASP A 91 0.00 8.57 2.88
CA ASP A 91 -0.36 7.29 2.24
C ASP A 91 0.83 6.70 1.49
N LEU A 92 1.39 5.61 2.01
CA LEU A 92 2.62 5.00 1.49
C LEU A 92 2.47 4.43 0.07
N ALA A 93 1.25 4.15 -0.38
CA ALA A 93 0.99 3.72 -1.74
C ALA A 93 0.98 4.90 -2.73
N GLY A 94 0.81 6.13 -2.26
CA GLY A 94 0.75 7.34 -3.08
C GLY A 94 -0.66 7.72 -3.52
N PHE A 95 -1.69 7.35 -2.74
CA PHE A 95 -3.04 7.83 -2.98
C PHE A 95 -3.21 9.28 -2.51
N SER A 96 -3.96 10.04 -3.30
CA SER A 96 -4.44 11.38 -2.97
C SER A 96 -5.98 11.42 -3.07
N LYS A 97 -6.56 12.58 -2.79
CA LYS A 97 -8.01 12.80 -3.00
C LYS A 97 -8.46 12.61 -4.45
N GLU A 98 -7.56 12.74 -5.42
CA GLU A 98 -7.86 12.62 -6.86
C GLU A 98 -7.68 11.19 -7.39
N GLY A 99 -7.18 10.27 -6.56
CA GLY A 99 -6.82 8.91 -6.95
C GLY A 99 -5.32 8.65 -6.75
N TRP A 100 -4.84 7.55 -7.33
CA TRP A 100 -3.43 7.18 -7.26
C TRP A 100 -2.62 7.84 -8.38
N SER A 101 -1.39 8.25 -8.07
CA SER A 101 -0.39 8.57 -9.09
C SER A 101 1.02 8.21 -8.65
N GLU A 102 1.87 7.89 -9.63
CA GLU A 102 3.28 7.62 -9.37
C GLU A 102 4.02 8.86 -8.82
N THR A 103 3.61 10.06 -9.23
CA THR A 103 4.17 11.32 -8.73
C THR A 103 3.91 11.50 -7.24
N GLU A 104 2.69 11.24 -6.77
CA GLU A 104 2.38 11.30 -5.33
C GLU A 104 3.12 10.21 -4.55
N ARG A 105 3.22 9.00 -5.09
CA ARG A 105 4.03 7.93 -4.47
C ARG A 105 5.50 8.37 -4.28
N MET A 106 6.10 8.99 -5.30
CA MET A 106 7.47 9.49 -5.21
C MET A 106 7.63 10.63 -4.18
N LYS A 107 6.64 11.52 -4.05
CA LYS A 107 6.65 12.56 -3.00
C LYS A 107 6.64 11.94 -1.61
N VAL A 108 5.78 10.95 -1.38
CA VAL A 108 5.73 10.22 -0.11
C VAL A 108 7.05 9.50 0.17
N GLU A 109 7.67 8.91 -0.86
CA GLU A 109 8.99 8.30 -0.75
C GLU A 109 10.07 9.32 -0.30
N GLU A 110 10.08 10.54 -0.85
CA GLU A 110 11.00 11.60 -0.40
C GLU A 110 10.72 12.05 1.04
N SER A 111 9.45 12.19 1.42
CA SER A 111 9.07 12.49 2.81
C SER A 111 9.52 11.38 3.77
N MET A 112 9.39 10.10 3.39
CA MET A 112 9.92 8.98 4.19
C MET A 112 11.44 9.07 4.34
N LYS A 113 12.18 9.38 3.27
CA LYS A 113 13.65 9.56 3.35
C LYS A 113 14.02 10.66 4.34
N HIS A 114 13.30 11.78 4.31
CA HIS A 114 13.52 12.86 5.27
C HIS A 114 13.28 12.44 6.73
N MET A 115 12.24 11.64 6.98
CA MET A 115 11.95 11.08 8.31
C MET A 115 13.05 10.10 8.76
N LEU A 116 13.58 9.30 7.84
CA LEU A 116 14.69 8.38 8.12
C LEU A 116 15.99 9.13 8.40
N ASP A 117 16.24 10.29 7.78
CA ASP A 117 17.39 11.13 8.15
C ASP A 117 17.29 11.59 9.61
N ARG A 118 16.09 12.00 10.07
CA ARG A 118 15.87 12.35 11.49
C ARG A 118 16.00 11.15 12.41
N GLY A 119 15.52 9.99 11.98
CA GLY A 119 15.70 8.73 12.72
C GLY A 119 17.18 8.40 12.92
N ALA A 120 18.02 8.65 11.91
CA ALA A 120 19.46 8.41 11.97
C ALA A 120 20.18 9.40 12.90
N ASP A 121 19.67 10.64 12.98
CA ASP A 121 20.16 11.66 13.93
C ASP A 121 19.90 11.24 15.40
N LEU A 122 18.86 10.45 15.67
CA LEU A 122 18.53 9.93 17.01
C LEU A 122 19.41 8.77 17.49
N GLY A 123 20.00 7.99 16.58
CA GLY A 123 20.90 6.90 16.96
C GLY A 123 20.81 5.65 16.10
N LYS A 124 21.39 4.56 16.62
CA LYS A 124 21.34 3.24 15.98
C LYS A 124 20.06 2.52 16.37
N ASN A 125 19.51 1.76 15.43
CA ASN A 125 18.29 0.95 15.63
C ASN A 125 17.05 1.77 15.99
N THR A 126 17.04 3.08 15.72
CA THR A 126 15.84 3.91 15.81
C THR A 126 14.76 3.33 14.92
N VAL A 127 13.56 3.12 15.48
CA VAL A 127 12.38 2.77 14.67
C VAL A 127 11.75 4.06 14.17
N VAL A 128 11.48 4.11 12.87
CA VAL A 128 10.63 5.13 12.25
C VAL A 128 9.36 4.42 11.78
N ASN A 129 8.27 4.70 12.49
CA ASN A 129 6.97 4.12 12.26
C ASN A 129 6.17 4.93 11.24
N PHE A 130 5.48 4.24 10.34
CA PHE A 130 4.63 4.83 9.31
C PHE A 130 3.30 4.07 9.23
N HIS A 131 2.19 4.79 9.26
CA HIS A 131 0.90 4.23 8.87
C HIS A 131 0.94 3.65 7.46
N SER A 132 0.38 2.45 7.28
CA SER A 132 0.31 1.81 5.96
C SER A 132 -0.54 2.58 4.96
N SER A 133 -1.62 3.24 5.41
CA SER A 133 -2.54 3.97 4.54
C SER A 133 -3.04 5.26 5.17
N GLY A 134 -3.25 6.27 4.33
CA GLY A 134 -3.83 7.57 4.69
C GLY A 134 -5.36 7.63 4.49
N GLY A 135 -6.05 6.48 4.47
CA GLY A 135 -7.51 6.44 4.35
C GLY A 135 -8.07 5.69 3.15
N VAL A 136 -7.26 4.86 2.50
CA VAL A 136 -7.68 4.13 1.30
C VAL A 136 -8.50 2.92 1.71
N PRO A 137 -9.78 2.81 1.31
CA PRO A 137 -10.60 1.67 1.66
C PRO A 137 -10.16 0.42 0.88
N ALA A 138 -10.18 -0.73 1.54
CA ALA A 138 -9.86 -2.03 0.96
C ALA A 138 -11.10 -2.91 0.83
N PHE A 139 -11.75 -3.17 1.96
CA PHE A 139 -12.84 -4.12 2.03
C PHE A 139 -13.82 -3.73 3.14
N GLU A 140 -15.10 -3.93 2.88
CA GLU A 140 -16.12 -3.93 3.92
C GLU A 140 -16.49 -5.39 4.21
N TRP A 141 -16.25 -5.82 5.44
CA TRP A 141 -16.44 -7.19 5.88
C TRP A 141 -17.60 -7.31 6.82
N GLN A 142 -18.21 -8.48 6.85
CA GLN A 142 -19.17 -8.78 7.89
C GLN A 142 -19.14 -10.26 8.25
N LYS A 143 -18.65 -10.55 9.45
CA LYS A 143 -18.57 -11.91 9.97
C LYS A 143 -19.93 -12.36 10.49
N GLU A 144 -20.61 -11.52 11.25
CA GLU A 144 -21.93 -11.84 11.82
C GLU A 144 -23.04 -10.97 11.21
N LYS A 145 -24.26 -11.50 11.22
CA LYS A 145 -25.44 -10.79 10.72
C LYS A 145 -25.78 -9.63 11.67
N LEU A 146 -25.82 -8.41 11.15
CA LEU A 146 -26.30 -7.26 11.92
C LEU A 146 -27.83 -7.30 12.03
N ILE A 147 -28.36 -6.74 13.13
CA ILE A 147 -29.80 -6.69 13.38
C ILE A 147 -30.49 -5.93 12.23
N GLY A 148 -31.43 -6.59 11.55
CA GLY A 148 -32.22 -6.00 10.47
C GLY A 148 -31.61 -6.15 9.06
N GLU A 149 -30.44 -6.76 8.92
CA GLU A 149 -29.87 -7.02 7.58
C GLU A 149 -30.40 -8.33 6.97
N GLU A 150 -30.45 -8.40 5.65
CA GLU A 150 -30.84 -9.62 4.93
C GLU A 150 -29.63 -10.44 4.46
N LEU A 151 -28.44 -9.85 4.44
CA LEU A 151 -27.24 -10.48 3.89
C LEU A 151 -26.72 -11.63 4.78
N PRO A 152 -26.19 -12.71 4.17
CA PRO A 152 -25.63 -13.84 4.90
C PRO A 152 -24.30 -13.46 5.61
N PRO A 153 -24.03 -14.01 6.81
CA PRO A 153 -22.77 -13.82 7.54
C PRO A 153 -21.56 -14.38 6.78
N GLU A 154 -20.35 -13.99 7.19
CA GLU A 154 -19.04 -14.45 6.69
C GLU A 154 -18.66 -14.08 5.24
N HIS A 155 -19.22 -13.00 4.69
CA HIS A 155 -18.93 -12.56 3.32
C HIS A 155 -18.23 -11.20 3.25
N LYS A 156 -17.38 -11.00 2.22
CA LYS A 156 -16.94 -9.66 1.80
C LYS A 156 -18.17 -8.95 1.23
N ARG A 157 -18.68 -7.92 1.91
CA ARG A 157 -19.81 -7.12 1.43
C ARG A 157 -19.40 -6.17 0.33
N LYS A 158 -18.24 -5.54 0.48
CA LYS A 158 -17.67 -4.67 -0.53
C LYS A 158 -16.19 -4.92 -0.69
N MET A 159 -15.72 -4.77 -1.91
CA MET A 159 -14.31 -4.68 -2.25
C MET A 159 -14.09 -3.43 -3.05
N PHE A 160 -13.06 -2.67 -2.70
CA PHE A 160 -12.64 -1.55 -3.50
C PHE A 160 -11.61 -2.04 -4.52
N VAL A 161 -11.83 -1.73 -5.79
CA VAL A 161 -10.92 -2.09 -6.88
C VAL A 161 -10.43 -0.84 -7.59
N ILE A 162 -9.26 -0.97 -8.19
CA ILE A 162 -8.63 0.06 -9.01
C ILE A 162 -8.35 -0.50 -10.39
N ASP A 163 -8.59 0.33 -11.41
CA ASP A 163 -8.21 0.04 -12.78
C ASP A 163 -6.76 0.47 -13.02
N LYS A 164 -5.86 -0.49 -13.28
CA LYS A 164 -4.44 -0.21 -13.53
C LYS A 164 -4.15 0.46 -14.88
N VAL A 165 -5.14 0.53 -15.77
CA VAL A 165 -5.02 1.14 -17.10
C VAL A 165 -5.62 2.53 -17.15
N ASP A 166 -6.62 2.82 -16.30
CA ASP A 166 -7.21 4.15 -16.22
C ASP A 166 -6.15 5.16 -15.73
N PRO A 167 -5.81 6.20 -16.50
CA PRO A 167 -4.85 7.21 -16.06
C PRO A 167 -5.27 7.90 -14.76
N ARG A 168 -6.57 7.95 -14.45
CA ARG A 168 -7.09 8.55 -13.21
C ARG A 168 -7.01 7.60 -12.02
N HIS A 169 -6.82 6.30 -12.25
CA HIS A 169 -6.72 5.27 -11.22
C HIS A 169 -7.83 5.38 -10.17
N GLN A 170 -9.08 5.58 -10.63
CA GLN A 170 -10.20 5.77 -9.74
C GLN A 170 -10.55 4.47 -9.01
N ILE A 171 -10.91 4.62 -7.73
CA ILE A 171 -11.37 3.51 -6.91
C ILE A 171 -12.86 3.28 -7.17
N MET A 172 -13.23 2.04 -7.45
CA MET A 172 -14.62 1.62 -7.66
C MET A 172 -15.00 0.57 -6.61
N PRO A 173 -16.14 0.73 -5.91
CA PRO A 173 -16.66 -0.32 -5.04
C PRO A 173 -17.33 -1.42 -5.86
N LEU A 174 -17.04 -2.66 -5.51
CA LEU A 174 -17.74 -3.86 -5.95
C LEU A 174 -18.50 -4.46 -4.78
N GLU A 175 -19.81 -4.40 -4.84
CA GLU A 175 -20.67 -4.86 -3.75
C GLU A 175 -21.15 -6.29 -3.97
N TYR A 176 -21.41 -7.00 -2.88
CA TYR A 176 -22.14 -8.25 -2.91
C TYR A 176 -23.55 -8.03 -3.48
N GLU A 177 -23.98 -8.88 -4.40
CA GLU A 177 -25.33 -8.83 -4.96
C GLU A 177 -25.88 -10.25 -5.18
N GLU A 178 -27.18 -10.44 -4.94
CA GLU A 178 -27.92 -11.62 -5.39
C GLU A 178 -28.69 -11.25 -6.66
N LYS A 179 -28.55 -12.05 -7.72
CA LYS A 179 -29.18 -11.81 -9.01
C LYS A 179 -30.09 -12.98 -9.37
N GLU A 180 -31.31 -12.67 -9.80
CA GLU A 180 -32.24 -13.67 -10.33
C GLU A 180 -31.89 -13.96 -11.79
N TYR A 181 -31.54 -15.21 -12.10
CA TYR A 181 -31.36 -15.72 -13.46
C TYR A 181 -32.48 -16.70 -13.81
N PHE A 182 -32.64 -17.00 -15.10
CA PHE A 182 -33.62 -18.00 -15.56
C PHE A 182 -33.42 -19.39 -14.92
N GLY A 183 -32.20 -19.69 -14.43
CA GLY A 183 -31.87 -20.93 -13.70
C GLY A 183 -31.99 -20.84 -12.17
N GLY A 184 -32.46 -19.71 -11.64
CA GLY A 184 -32.56 -19.41 -10.21
C GLY A 184 -31.62 -18.28 -9.76
N LYS A 185 -31.59 -18.05 -8.45
CA LYS A 185 -30.74 -17.03 -7.83
C LYS A 185 -29.27 -17.43 -7.87
N GLU A 186 -28.43 -16.48 -8.27
CA GLU A 186 -26.99 -16.61 -8.18
C GLU A 186 -26.37 -15.51 -7.31
N ILE A 187 -25.37 -15.90 -6.51
CA ILE A 187 -24.58 -14.99 -5.68
C ILE A 187 -23.42 -14.42 -6.49
N TRP A 188 -23.26 -13.11 -6.41
CA TRP A 188 -22.17 -12.36 -7.01
C TRP A 188 -21.37 -11.67 -5.91
N ASP A 189 -20.43 -12.41 -5.34
CA ASP A 189 -19.46 -11.86 -4.39
C ASP A 189 -18.50 -10.88 -5.10
N PRO A 190 -17.84 -9.98 -4.35
CA PRO A 190 -16.95 -8.98 -4.94
C PRO A 190 -15.77 -9.56 -5.75
N GLU A 191 -15.22 -10.73 -5.39
CA GLU A 191 -14.15 -11.36 -6.18
C GLU A 191 -14.69 -11.89 -7.51
N ARG A 192 -15.88 -12.52 -7.51
CA ARG A 192 -16.57 -12.93 -8.73
C ARG A 192 -16.84 -11.73 -9.63
N ARG A 193 -17.33 -10.63 -9.08
CA ARG A 193 -17.55 -9.37 -9.83
C ARG A 193 -16.25 -8.84 -10.43
N ARG A 194 -15.17 -8.78 -9.66
CA ARG A 194 -13.85 -8.35 -10.17
C ARG A 194 -13.39 -9.19 -11.35
N ARG A 195 -13.47 -10.53 -11.23
CA ARG A 195 -13.14 -11.46 -12.32
C ARG A 195 -14.03 -11.24 -13.53
N ASN A 196 -15.34 -11.08 -13.32
CA ASN A 196 -16.29 -10.88 -14.40
C ASN A 196 -16.07 -9.55 -15.13
N ILE A 197 -15.76 -8.45 -14.43
CA ILE A 197 -15.46 -7.16 -15.07
C ILE A 197 -14.19 -7.27 -15.93
N ASN A 198 -13.12 -7.89 -15.40
CA ASN A 198 -11.91 -8.17 -16.19
C ASN A 198 -12.22 -8.98 -17.46
N GLN A 199 -13.00 -10.06 -17.32
CA GLN A 199 -13.39 -10.90 -18.46
C GLN A 199 -14.28 -10.18 -19.46
N THR A 200 -15.25 -9.40 -18.99
CA THR A 200 -16.23 -8.71 -19.83
C THR A 200 -15.56 -7.58 -20.61
N GLN A 201 -14.76 -6.74 -19.95
CA GLN A 201 -14.02 -5.69 -20.65
C GLN A 201 -13.03 -6.28 -21.66
N TRP A 202 -12.31 -7.34 -21.28
CA TRP A 202 -11.43 -8.03 -22.21
C TRP A 202 -12.18 -8.64 -23.41
N GLY A 203 -13.36 -9.22 -23.16
CA GLY A 203 -14.24 -9.72 -24.20
C GLY A 203 -14.71 -8.62 -25.16
N GLN A 204 -15.04 -7.44 -24.64
CA GLN A 204 -15.43 -6.28 -25.44
C GLN A 204 -14.28 -5.75 -26.30
N GLU A 205 -13.07 -5.65 -25.74
CA GLU A 205 -11.87 -5.24 -26.48
C GLU A 205 -11.54 -6.21 -27.62
N LYS A 206 -11.67 -7.53 -27.36
CA LYS A 206 -11.53 -8.54 -28.41
C LYS A 206 -12.64 -8.44 -29.45
N LEU A 207 -13.90 -8.28 -29.02
CA LEU A 207 -15.05 -8.16 -29.92
C LEU A 207 -14.92 -6.96 -30.87
N GLN A 208 -14.41 -5.83 -30.38
CA GLN A 208 -14.16 -4.66 -31.21
C GLN A 208 -13.18 -4.98 -32.36
N LEU A 209 -12.12 -5.74 -32.07
CA LEU A 209 -11.19 -6.19 -33.09
C LEU A 209 -11.85 -7.12 -34.13
N PHE A 210 -12.71 -8.05 -33.68
CA PHE A 210 -13.49 -8.90 -34.60
C PHE A 210 -14.47 -8.09 -35.46
N ASN A 211 -15.05 -7.02 -34.92
CA ASN A 211 -15.95 -6.16 -35.66
C ASN A 211 -15.21 -5.41 -36.78
N TYR A 212 -13.99 -4.93 -36.53
CA TYR A 212 -13.17 -4.30 -37.58
C TYR A 212 -12.84 -5.27 -38.71
N GLU A 213 -12.47 -6.51 -38.39
CA GLU A 213 -12.20 -7.53 -39.41
C GLU A 213 -13.45 -7.88 -40.22
N LYS A 214 -14.60 -8.03 -39.55
CA LYS A 214 -15.87 -8.28 -40.22
C LYS A 214 -16.24 -7.12 -41.16
N GLU A 215 -16.13 -5.89 -40.69
CA GLU A 215 -16.43 -4.70 -41.49
C GLU A 215 -15.49 -4.59 -42.70
N LYS A 216 -14.18 -4.84 -42.50
CA LYS A 216 -13.20 -4.92 -43.58
C LYS A 216 -13.58 -5.98 -44.61
N ALA A 217 -13.97 -7.18 -44.18
CA ALA A 217 -14.41 -8.26 -45.07
C ALA A 217 -15.68 -7.88 -45.86
N GLU A 218 -16.65 -7.22 -45.24
CA GLU A 218 -17.86 -6.72 -45.90
C GLU A 218 -17.54 -5.66 -46.97
N ILE A 219 -16.62 -4.73 -46.65
CA ILE A 219 -16.16 -3.71 -47.61
C ILE A 219 -15.39 -4.38 -48.76
N ASN A 220 -14.51 -5.33 -48.48
CA ASN A 220 -13.76 -6.08 -49.50
C ASN A 220 -14.70 -6.84 -50.44
N ASN A 221 -15.74 -7.50 -49.91
CA ASN A 221 -16.76 -8.18 -50.73
C ASN A 221 -17.49 -7.19 -51.64
N ARG A 222 -17.88 -6.02 -51.10
CA ARG A 222 -18.52 -4.96 -51.88
C ARG A 222 -17.60 -4.37 -52.94
N LEU A 223 -16.32 -4.20 -52.60
CA LEU A 223 -15.28 -3.75 -53.51
C LEU A 223 -15.08 -4.75 -54.65
N GLY A 224 -15.11 -6.05 -54.36
CA GLY A 224 -15.10 -7.11 -55.38
C GLY A 224 -16.28 -7.01 -56.36
N MET A 225 -17.49 -6.82 -55.85
CA MET A 225 -18.69 -6.64 -56.68
C MET A 225 -18.62 -5.38 -57.56
N ILE A 226 -18.23 -4.24 -56.99
CA ILE A 226 -18.07 -2.99 -57.74
C ILE A 226 -16.93 -3.10 -58.76
N SER A 227 -15.84 -3.78 -58.40
CA SER A 227 -14.72 -4.04 -59.30
C SER A 227 -15.11 -4.92 -60.49
N ALA A 228 -16.00 -5.89 -60.28
CA ALA A 228 -16.56 -6.67 -61.39
C ALA A 228 -17.47 -5.83 -62.30
N GLN A 229 -18.25 -4.90 -61.72
CA GLN A 229 -19.12 -3.99 -62.49
C GLN A 229 -18.34 -2.91 -63.25
N ILE A 230 -17.23 -2.42 -62.69
CA ILE A 230 -16.41 -1.38 -63.33
C ILE A 230 -15.51 -1.95 -64.43
N ALA A 231 -15.11 -3.22 -64.36
CA ALA A 231 -14.21 -3.85 -65.33
C ALA A 231 -14.62 -3.68 -66.82
N PRO A 232 -15.90 -3.93 -67.23
CA PRO A 232 -16.31 -3.69 -68.61
C PRO A 232 -16.31 -2.21 -68.99
N LEU A 233 -16.66 -1.31 -68.06
CA LEU A 233 -16.60 0.14 -68.27
C LEU A 233 -15.15 0.62 -68.41
N GLU A 234 -14.23 0.03 -67.65
CA GLU A 234 -12.80 0.34 -67.75
C GLU A 234 -12.22 -0.10 -69.09
N ALA A 235 -12.64 -1.26 -69.62
CA ALA A 235 -12.28 -1.72 -70.97
C ALA A 235 -12.84 -0.78 -72.05
N GLY A 236 -14.13 -0.44 -71.98
CA GLY A 236 -14.75 0.50 -72.92
C GLY A 236 -14.17 1.92 -72.84
N ASN A 237 -13.73 2.36 -71.66
CA ASN A 237 -13.06 3.65 -71.49
C ASN A 237 -11.67 3.68 -72.15
N LYS A 238 -10.94 2.55 -72.12
CA LYS A 238 -9.64 2.42 -72.81
C LYS A 238 -9.78 2.48 -74.32
N GLU A 239 -10.85 1.90 -74.85
CA GLU A 239 -11.16 1.89 -76.28
C GLU A 239 -11.85 3.18 -76.74
N GLY A 240 -12.23 4.07 -75.80
CA GLY A 240 -12.88 5.35 -76.09
C GLY A 240 -14.34 5.21 -76.55
N VAL A 241 -14.98 4.09 -76.25
CA VAL A 241 -16.32 3.72 -76.76
C VAL A 241 -17.46 3.92 -75.76
N LEU A 242 -17.18 4.48 -74.57
CA LEU A 242 -18.23 4.73 -73.56
C LEU A 242 -19.19 5.84 -73.98
N THR A 243 -20.48 5.58 -73.79
CA THR A 243 -21.54 6.60 -73.77
C THR A 243 -21.37 7.56 -72.59
N ASP A 244 -22.02 8.72 -72.64
CA ASP A 244 -21.91 9.71 -71.54
C ASP A 244 -22.47 9.19 -70.22
N ASP A 245 -23.55 8.39 -70.26
CA ASP A 245 -24.09 7.72 -69.07
C ASP A 245 -23.13 6.66 -68.50
N GLU A 246 -22.40 5.96 -69.37
CA GLU A 246 -21.37 5.01 -68.94
C GLU A 246 -20.16 5.71 -68.32
N LYS A 247 -19.78 6.89 -68.82
CA LYS A 247 -18.73 7.72 -68.20
C LYS A 247 -19.13 8.16 -66.80
N ILE A 248 -20.36 8.63 -66.61
CA ILE A 248 -20.87 9.03 -65.28
C ILE A 248 -20.86 7.84 -64.31
N ARG A 249 -21.34 6.67 -64.76
CA ARG A 249 -21.29 5.44 -63.94
C ARG A 249 -19.87 5.02 -63.60
N PHE A 250 -18.96 5.07 -64.58
CA PHE A 250 -17.55 4.77 -64.40
C PHE A 250 -16.89 5.69 -63.35
N ASP A 251 -17.13 7.00 -63.42
CA ASP A 251 -16.60 7.96 -62.45
C ASP A 251 -17.18 7.73 -61.04
N ASN A 252 -18.48 7.44 -60.93
CA ASN A 252 -19.11 7.11 -59.65
C ASN A 252 -18.53 5.84 -59.03
N TYR A 253 -18.32 4.79 -59.83
CA TYR A 253 -17.67 3.57 -59.34
C TYR A 253 -16.23 3.82 -58.90
N LYS A 254 -15.46 4.63 -59.63
CA LYS A 254 -14.10 5.02 -59.21
C LYS A 254 -14.08 5.73 -57.86
N ARG A 255 -14.98 6.70 -57.67
CA ARG A 255 -15.11 7.40 -56.38
C ARG A 255 -15.48 6.44 -55.25
N ASN A 256 -16.43 5.55 -55.49
CA ASN A 256 -16.84 4.55 -54.50
C ASN A 256 -15.70 3.61 -54.12
N ILE A 257 -14.92 3.14 -55.10
CA ILE A 257 -13.73 2.31 -54.84
C ILE A 257 -12.71 3.07 -53.99
N SER A 258 -12.45 4.35 -54.31
CA SER A 258 -11.52 5.18 -53.53
C SER A 258 -11.97 5.29 -52.07
N VAL A 259 -13.23 5.67 -51.82
CA VAL A 259 -13.78 5.80 -50.46
C VAL A 259 -13.73 4.48 -49.69
N MET A 260 -13.98 3.34 -50.36
CA MET A 260 -13.88 2.02 -49.74
C MET A 260 -12.44 1.66 -49.37
N ASN A 261 -11.46 1.97 -50.23
CA ASN A 261 -10.05 1.75 -49.92
C ASN A 261 -9.60 2.62 -48.73
N ASP A 262 -9.98 3.90 -48.71
CA ASP A 262 -9.65 4.80 -47.59
C ASP A 262 -10.24 4.25 -46.28
N HIS A 263 -11.45 3.70 -46.32
CA HIS A 263 -12.08 3.07 -45.15
C HIS A 263 -11.36 1.78 -44.73
N ILE A 264 -10.91 0.94 -45.67
CA ILE A 264 -10.09 -0.24 -45.36
C ILE A 264 -8.78 0.17 -44.68
N GLU A 265 -8.12 1.22 -45.17
CA GLU A 265 -6.89 1.73 -44.54
C GLU A 265 -7.13 2.23 -43.11
N GLN A 266 -8.26 2.92 -42.86
CA GLN A 266 -8.65 3.32 -41.50
C GLN A 266 -8.90 2.12 -40.59
N LEU A 267 -9.61 1.09 -41.07
CA LEU A 267 -9.85 -0.14 -40.33
C LEU A 267 -8.55 -0.87 -40.02
N ASP A 268 -7.64 -0.99 -40.99
CA ASP A 268 -6.31 -1.58 -40.78
C ASP A 268 -5.53 -0.83 -39.68
N SER A 269 -5.56 0.50 -39.69
CA SER A 269 -4.91 1.32 -38.66
C SER A 269 -5.53 1.14 -37.28
N HIS A 270 -6.87 1.11 -37.18
CA HIS A 270 -7.57 0.85 -35.92
C HIS A 270 -7.28 -0.56 -35.38
N MET A 271 -7.26 -1.57 -36.27
CA MET A 271 -6.91 -2.94 -35.89
C MET A 271 -5.49 -3.03 -35.36
N GLU A 272 -4.52 -2.42 -36.04
CA GLU A 272 -3.12 -2.44 -35.60
C GLU A 272 -2.95 -1.77 -34.21
N SER A 273 -3.57 -0.61 -34.01
CA SER A 273 -3.53 0.06 -32.71
C SER A 273 -4.19 -0.79 -31.61
N GLN A 274 -5.34 -1.42 -31.89
CA GLN A 274 -6.04 -2.28 -30.93
C GLN A 274 -5.25 -3.55 -30.61
N LEU A 275 -4.58 -4.14 -31.61
CA LEU A 275 -3.70 -5.30 -31.43
C LEU A 275 -2.53 -5.00 -30.51
N GLN A 276 -1.92 -3.82 -30.67
CA GLN A 276 -0.82 -3.37 -29.81
C GLN A 276 -1.30 -3.14 -28.38
N ASP A 277 -2.45 -2.52 -28.19
CA ASP A 277 -3.05 -2.29 -26.86
C ASP A 277 -3.42 -3.61 -26.16
N ILE A 278 -4.04 -4.55 -26.87
CA ILE A 278 -4.32 -5.91 -26.39
C ILE A 278 -3.02 -6.59 -25.95
N HIS A 279 -1.97 -6.54 -26.77
CA HIS A 279 -0.68 -7.14 -26.42
C HIS A 279 -0.04 -6.47 -25.19
N ASP A 280 -0.02 -5.14 -25.12
CA ASP A 280 0.55 -4.40 -23.98
C ASP A 280 -0.17 -4.77 -22.67
N LYS A 281 -1.51 -4.74 -22.69
CA LYS A 281 -2.33 -5.11 -21.53
C LYS A 281 -2.13 -6.56 -21.12
N PHE A 282 -2.06 -7.47 -22.09
CA PHE A 282 -1.80 -8.88 -21.83
C PHE A 282 -0.43 -9.07 -21.15
N VAL A 283 0.63 -8.46 -21.68
CA VAL A 283 1.99 -8.60 -21.12
C VAL A 283 2.09 -8.00 -19.72
N ARG A 284 1.51 -6.81 -19.51
CA ARG A 284 1.68 -6.04 -18.26
C ARG A 284 0.77 -6.49 -17.13
N PHE A 285 -0.45 -6.92 -17.44
CA PHE A 285 -1.48 -7.11 -16.42
C PHE A 285 -1.98 -8.55 -16.30
N THR A 286 -1.52 -9.48 -17.15
CA THR A 286 -1.83 -10.90 -16.97
C THR A 286 -0.91 -11.52 -15.92
N PRO A 287 -1.44 -12.27 -14.93
CA PRO A 287 -0.63 -12.98 -13.95
C PRO A 287 0.42 -13.86 -14.62
N GLU A 288 1.66 -13.81 -14.12
CA GLU A 288 2.81 -14.50 -14.75
C GLU A 288 2.54 -15.99 -15.02
N LYS A 289 1.87 -16.67 -14.08
CA LYS A 289 1.48 -18.08 -14.26
C LYS A 289 0.56 -18.29 -15.47
N GLN A 290 -0.47 -17.46 -15.62
CA GLN A 290 -1.41 -17.56 -16.74
C GLN A 290 -0.72 -17.18 -18.05
N ARG A 291 0.10 -16.13 -18.02
CA ARG A 291 0.89 -15.69 -19.16
C ARG A 291 1.83 -16.80 -19.65
N LYS A 292 2.56 -17.45 -18.74
CA LYS A 292 3.44 -18.59 -19.05
C LYS A 292 2.71 -19.80 -19.62
N ILE A 293 1.50 -20.10 -19.13
CA ILE A 293 0.67 -21.19 -19.69
C ILE A 293 0.28 -20.84 -21.13
N PHE A 294 -0.26 -19.64 -21.35
CA PHE A 294 -0.59 -19.18 -22.70
C PHE A 294 0.64 -19.16 -23.61
N GLU A 295 1.78 -18.68 -23.13
CA GLU A 295 3.03 -18.66 -23.87
C GLU A 295 3.51 -20.08 -24.21
N ALA A 296 3.41 -21.04 -23.28
CA ALA A 296 3.79 -22.42 -23.56
C ALA A 296 2.93 -23.07 -24.66
N GLU A 297 1.63 -22.77 -24.66
CA GLU A 297 0.66 -23.35 -25.61
C GLU A 297 0.65 -22.62 -26.97
N HIS A 298 0.87 -21.30 -26.97
CA HIS A 298 0.60 -20.44 -28.11
C HIS A 298 1.73 -19.46 -28.46
N ALA A 299 2.81 -19.30 -27.67
CA ALA A 299 3.82 -18.26 -27.92
C ALA A 299 4.53 -18.40 -29.26
N LYS A 300 4.81 -19.63 -29.73
CA LYS A 300 5.48 -19.82 -31.02
C LYS A 300 4.65 -19.20 -32.13
N GLU A 301 3.38 -19.56 -32.17
CA GLU A 301 2.43 -19.10 -33.16
C GLU A 301 2.11 -17.60 -33.00
N TYR A 302 1.95 -17.14 -31.75
CA TYR A 302 1.69 -15.75 -31.44
C TYR A 302 2.85 -14.82 -31.83
N ASN A 303 4.08 -15.16 -31.43
CA ASN A 303 5.26 -14.37 -31.74
C ASN A 303 5.59 -14.40 -33.24
N GLU A 304 5.35 -15.54 -33.91
CA GLU A 304 5.46 -15.65 -35.36
C GLU A 304 4.48 -14.71 -36.05
N LEU A 305 3.21 -14.70 -35.65
CA LEU A 305 2.20 -13.83 -36.25
C LEU A 305 2.42 -12.35 -35.94
N ILE A 306 2.89 -11.98 -34.75
CA ILE A 306 3.31 -10.60 -34.47
C ILE A 306 4.47 -10.19 -35.37
N LYS A 307 5.47 -11.07 -35.53
CA LYS A 307 6.63 -10.79 -36.39
C LYS A 307 6.21 -10.63 -37.84
N LEU A 308 5.32 -11.50 -38.32
CA LEU A 308 4.76 -11.43 -39.66
C LEU A 308 3.92 -10.17 -39.84
N SER A 309 3.07 -9.80 -38.88
CA SER A 309 2.27 -8.58 -38.92
C SER A 309 3.14 -7.31 -38.95
N LYS A 310 4.20 -7.24 -38.13
CA LYS A 310 5.17 -6.14 -38.20
C LYS A 310 5.87 -6.06 -39.57
N LYS A 311 6.27 -7.22 -40.10
CA LYS A 311 6.91 -7.31 -41.41
C LYS A 311 5.95 -6.87 -42.52
N GLU A 312 4.69 -7.29 -42.47
CA GLU A 312 3.62 -6.84 -43.37
C GLU A 312 3.48 -5.32 -43.31
N THR A 313 3.38 -4.71 -42.12
CA THR A 313 3.29 -3.24 -41.99
C THR A 313 4.50 -2.53 -42.62
N GLU A 314 5.72 -3.01 -42.35
CA GLU A 314 6.94 -2.42 -42.90
C GLU A 314 7.04 -2.59 -44.42
N GLU A 315 6.72 -3.78 -44.94
CA GLU A 315 6.74 -4.08 -46.37
C GLU A 315 5.65 -3.32 -47.10
N ARG A 316 4.44 -3.22 -46.53
CA ARG A 316 3.33 -2.41 -47.04
C ARG A 316 3.72 -0.95 -47.15
N LYS A 317 4.35 -0.38 -46.12
CA LYS A 317 4.84 1.00 -46.15
C LYS A 317 5.89 1.22 -47.24
N LYS A 318 6.90 0.34 -47.32
CA LYS A 318 7.93 0.40 -48.38
C LYS A 318 7.33 0.27 -49.77
N LEU A 319 6.35 -0.61 -49.92
CA LEU A 319 5.65 -0.84 -51.17
C LEU A 319 4.80 0.39 -51.55
N GLN A 320 4.14 1.03 -50.58
CA GLN A 320 3.34 2.24 -50.76
C GLN A 320 4.21 3.45 -51.11
N ASP A 321 5.38 3.60 -50.48
CA ASP A 321 6.37 4.63 -50.82
C ASP A 321 6.93 4.40 -52.24
N SER A 322 7.27 3.15 -52.57
CA SER A 322 7.75 2.77 -53.90
C SER A 322 6.69 3.00 -54.98
N PHE A 323 5.44 2.67 -54.67
CA PHE A 323 4.30 2.87 -55.55
C PHE A 323 4.03 4.36 -55.79
N SER A 324 3.97 5.16 -54.73
CA SER A 324 3.78 6.61 -54.81
C SER A 324 4.86 7.26 -55.67
N LYS A 325 6.12 6.85 -55.51
CA LYS A 325 7.23 7.33 -56.35
C LYS A 325 7.06 6.93 -57.82
N LYS A 326 6.73 5.67 -58.10
CA LYS A 326 6.46 5.20 -59.47
C LYS A 326 5.29 5.95 -60.13
N GLN A 327 4.26 6.29 -59.36
CA GLN A 327 3.14 7.09 -59.87
C GLN A 327 3.60 8.51 -60.25
N VAL A 328 4.39 9.16 -59.40
CA VAL A 328 4.97 10.49 -59.67
C VAL A 328 5.84 10.44 -60.93
N ASP A 329 6.75 9.46 -61.03
CA ASP A 329 7.64 9.30 -62.19
C ASP A 329 6.86 9.12 -63.50
N VAL A 330 5.78 8.34 -63.47
CA VAL A 330 4.88 8.17 -64.63
C VAL A 330 4.13 9.46 -64.96
N PHE A 331 3.63 10.19 -63.97
CA PHE A 331 3.01 11.49 -64.21
C PHE A 331 3.99 12.50 -64.81
N GLU A 332 5.23 12.56 -64.33
CA GLU A 332 6.27 13.44 -64.87
C GLU A 332 6.66 13.06 -66.31
N LYS A 333 6.83 11.75 -66.60
CA LYS A 333 7.12 11.22 -67.93
C LYS A 333 6.12 11.65 -69.00
N TYR A 334 4.84 11.83 -68.62
CA TYR A 334 3.78 12.27 -69.53
C TYR A 334 3.40 13.76 -69.34
N ASN A 335 4.27 14.61 -68.77
CA ASN A 335 4.00 16.04 -68.54
C ASN A 335 2.68 16.29 -67.78
N ARG A 336 2.36 15.41 -66.82
CA ARG A 336 1.11 15.42 -66.04
C ARG A 336 -0.16 15.25 -66.88
N ASP A 337 -0.04 14.74 -68.12
CA ASP A 337 -1.17 14.34 -68.96
C ASP A 337 -1.76 13.01 -68.46
N SER A 338 -2.83 13.13 -67.68
CA SER A 338 -3.52 12.00 -67.04
C SER A 338 -4.10 10.98 -68.02
N LYS A 339 -4.41 11.38 -69.27
CA LYS A 339 -4.93 10.47 -70.29
C LYS A 339 -3.82 9.56 -70.84
N LYS A 340 -2.61 10.10 -71.01
CA LYS A 340 -1.46 9.33 -71.52
C LYS A 340 -0.81 8.46 -70.43
N ALA A 341 -0.81 8.93 -69.18
CA ALA A 341 -0.29 8.20 -68.03
C ALA A 341 -1.15 6.99 -67.61
N GLY A 342 -2.45 6.99 -67.95
CA GLY A 342 -3.44 6.03 -67.46
C GLY A 342 -3.08 4.53 -67.60
N PRO A 343 -2.68 4.04 -68.79
CA PRO A 343 -2.37 2.61 -68.98
C PRO A 343 -1.18 2.12 -68.14
N GLU A 344 -0.14 2.94 -67.97
CA GLU A 344 1.06 2.59 -67.20
C GLU A 344 0.78 2.65 -65.68
N LEU A 345 -0.03 3.63 -65.24
CA LEU A 345 -0.52 3.71 -63.86
C LEU A 345 -1.39 2.51 -63.46
N GLN A 346 -2.23 2.01 -64.37
CA GLN A 346 -3.03 0.79 -64.12
C GLN A 346 -2.16 -0.45 -63.94
N LYS A 347 -1.10 -0.60 -64.73
CA LYS A 347 -0.15 -1.71 -64.57
C LYS A 347 0.55 -1.64 -63.22
N ILE A 348 1.03 -0.46 -62.83
CA ILE A 348 1.67 -0.23 -61.53
C ILE A 348 0.69 -0.50 -60.37
N THR A 349 -0.58 -0.16 -60.53
CA THR A 349 -1.64 -0.43 -59.53
C THR A 349 -1.95 -1.92 -59.40
N LYS A 350 -1.96 -2.67 -60.51
CA LYS A 350 -2.14 -4.13 -60.49
C LYS A 350 -0.97 -4.82 -59.80
N GLU A 351 0.27 -4.46 -60.16
CA GLU A 351 1.49 -4.97 -59.52
C GLU A 351 1.54 -4.66 -58.01
N PHE A 352 1.03 -3.48 -57.61
CA PHE A 352 0.92 -3.11 -56.21
C PHE A 352 -0.06 -4.03 -55.46
N LYS A 353 -1.26 -4.25 -56.01
CA LYS A 353 -2.27 -5.12 -55.39
C LYS A 353 -1.80 -6.57 -55.24
N GLU A 354 -1.21 -7.16 -56.29
CA GLU A 354 -0.68 -8.52 -56.24
C GLU A 354 0.38 -8.67 -55.14
N LYS A 355 1.26 -7.68 -54.99
CA LYS A 355 2.28 -7.68 -53.92
C LYS A 355 1.71 -7.45 -52.52
N ILE A 356 0.60 -6.72 -52.39
CA ILE A 356 -0.11 -6.58 -51.11
C ILE A 356 -0.73 -7.91 -50.69
N GLU A 357 -1.37 -8.62 -51.63
CA GLU A 357 -1.96 -9.94 -51.38
C GLU A 357 -0.88 -10.99 -51.00
N GLU A 358 0.33 -10.90 -51.57
CA GLU A 358 1.45 -11.79 -51.24
C GLU A 358 2.02 -11.59 -49.82
N ILE A 359 1.84 -10.41 -49.23
CA ILE A 359 2.38 -10.07 -47.90
C ILE A 359 1.30 -10.06 -46.80
N GLU A 360 0.02 -10.16 -47.15
CA GLU A 360 -1.08 -10.14 -46.20
C GLU A 360 -1.02 -11.36 -45.28
N VAL A 361 -0.90 -11.12 -43.98
CA VAL A 361 -0.88 -12.20 -42.98
C VAL A 361 -2.29 -12.76 -42.84
N ASP A 362 -2.39 -14.06 -42.57
CA ASP A 362 -3.64 -14.69 -42.17
C ASP A 362 -4.14 -14.09 -40.84
N ARG A 363 -4.93 -13.02 -40.96
CA ARG A 363 -5.52 -12.29 -39.84
C ARG A 363 -6.49 -13.16 -39.07
N GLN A 364 -7.17 -14.11 -39.72
CA GLN A 364 -8.07 -15.04 -39.02
C GLN A 364 -7.30 -15.91 -38.03
N ARG A 365 -6.11 -16.38 -38.42
CA ARG A 365 -5.22 -17.14 -37.53
C ARG A 365 -4.77 -16.30 -36.32
N LEU A 366 -4.42 -15.04 -36.54
CA LEU A 366 -4.05 -14.12 -35.45
C LEU A 366 -5.22 -13.88 -34.48
N LEU A 367 -6.41 -13.61 -35.03
CA LEU A 367 -7.63 -13.39 -34.25
C LEU A 367 -8.03 -14.63 -33.44
N ASN A 368 -7.86 -15.83 -33.99
CA ASN A 368 -8.12 -17.09 -33.28
C ASN A 368 -7.21 -17.27 -32.06
N ILE A 369 -5.96 -16.80 -32.12
CA ILE A 369 -5.04 -16.82 -30.97
C ILE A 369 -5.43 -15.78 -29.93
N ILE A 370 -5.76 -14.56 -30.38
CA ILE A 370 -6.22 -13.48 -29.50
C ILE A 370 -7.48 -13.88 -28.74
N GLN A 371 -8.39 -14.61 -29.40
CA GLN A 371 -9.59 -15.14 -28.74
C GLN A 371 -9.25 -15.97 -27.50
N LYS A 372 -8.19 -16.78 -27.59
CA LYS A 372 -7.71 -17.69 -26.54
C LYS A 372 -6.89 -16.98 -25.45
N MET A 373 -6.53 -15.71 -25.64
CA MET A 373 -5.81 -14.97 -24.60
C MET A 373 -6.63 -14.86 -23.32
N PRO A 374 -6.05 -15.22 -22.17
CA PRO A 374 -6.71 -15.04 -20.88
C PRO A 374 -6.94 -13.55 -20.61
N ALA A 375 -7.95 -13.26 -19.80
CA ALA A 375 -8.23 -11.89 -19.42
C ALA A 375 -7.13 -11.35 -18.49
N PRO A 376 -6.55 -10.18 -18.80
CA PRO A 376 -5.63 -9.53 -17.88
C PRO A 376 -6.34 -9.15 -16.57
N GLU A 377 -5.60 -9.12 -15.47
CA GLU A 377 -6.09 -8.57 -14.21
C GLU A 377 -5.95 -7.04 -14.21
N ARG A 378 -6.73 -6.37 -15.05
CA ARG A 378 -6.79 -4.91 -15.14
C ARG A 378 -7.32 -4.29 -13.85
N PHE A 379 -8.45 -4.82 -13.36
CA PHE A 379 -9.03 -4.48 -12.06
C PHE A 379 -8.44 -5.38 -10.98
N VAL A 380 -7.77 -4.76 -10.01
CA VAL A 380 -7.20 -5.41 -8.82
C VAL A 380 -7.80 -4.76 -7.58
N SER A 381 -7.80 -5.44 -6.44
CA SER A 381 -8.21 -4.80 -5.18
C SER A 381 -7.25 -3.66 -4.84
N THR A 382 -7.76 -2.60 -4.23
CA THR A 382 -6.93 -1.51 -3.70
C THR A 382 -5.92 -2.04 -2.69
N ASP A 383 -6.27 -3.06 -1.90
CA ASP A 383 -5.36 -3.71 -0.96
C ASP A 383 -4.14 -4.34 -1.65
N GLU A 384 -4.34 -5.08 -2.74
CA GLU A 384 -3.23 -5.70 -3.45
C GLU A 384 -2.41 -4.70 -4.26
N PHE A 385 -3.08 -3.68 -4.80
CA PHE A 385 -2.39 -2.57 -5.44
C PHE A 385 -1.51 -1.81 -4.44
N SER A 386 -2.05 -1.43 -3.28
CA SER A 386 -1.33 -0.77 -2.19
C SER A 386 -0.17 -1.62 -1.71
N LYS A 387 -0.36 -2.93 -1.53
CA LYS A 387 0.74 -3.85 -1.15
C LYS A 387 1.92 -3.77 -2.10
N ASP A 388 1.68 -3.76 -3.41
CA ASP A 388 2.75 -3.61 -4.39
C ASP A 388 3.45 -2.25 -4.30
N LYS A 389 2.68 -1.16 -4.24
CA LYS A 389 3.24 0.21 -4.23
C LYS A 389 3.96 0.55 -2.93
N ILE A 390 3.38 0.19 -1.79
CA ILE A 390 4.00 0.36 -0.47
C ILE A 390 5.30 -0.44 -0.42
N SER A 391 5.33 -1.66 -0.96
CA SER A 391 6.56 -2.44 -0.97
C SER A 391 7.67 -1.84 -1.84
N ASP A 392 7.34 -1.11 -2.91
CA ASP A 392 8.35 -0.31 -3.64
C ASP A 392 8.83 0.86 -2.80
N THR A 393 7.93 1.65 -2.23
CA THR A 393 8.24 2.83 -1.42
C THR A 393 9.11 2.46 -0.21
N VAL A 394 8.71 1.45 0.57
CA VAL A 394 9.44 0.97 1.75
C VAL A 394 10.81 0.42 1.37
N ALA A 395 10.90 -0.38 0.30
CA ALA A 395 12.18 -0.93 -0.14
C ALA A 395 13.15 0.16 -0.59
N ASN A 396 12.68 1.14 -1.37
CA ASN A 396 13.49 2.25 -1.85
C ASN A 396 13.97 3.15 -0.69
N SER A 397 13.08 3.47 0.26
CA SER A 397 13.41 4.27 1.45
C SER A 397 14.40 3.55 2.37
N ALA A 398 14.22 2.24 2.60
CA ALA A 398 15.18 1.44 3.35
C ALA A 398 16.54 1.33 2.64
N PHE A 399 16.53 1.21 1.31
CA PHE A 399 17.76 1.20 0.50
C PHE A 399 18.51 2.52 0.58
N TYR A 400 17.79 3.64 0.52
CA TYR A 400 18.35 4.96 0.75
C TYR A 400 19.00 5.05 2.14
N ALA A 401 18.25 4.73 3.21
CA ALA A 401 18.76 4.82 4.58
C ALA A 401 19.99 3.90 4.79
N TYR A 402 19.98 2.69 4.23
CA TYR A 402 21.15 1.81 4.28
C TYR A 402 22.33 2.36 3.47
N ASN A 403 22.07 3.00 2.33
CA ASN A 403 23.11 3.62 1.52
C ASN A 403 23.82 4.73 2.28
N GLU A 404 23.08 5.61 2.94
CA GLU A 404 23.63 6.75 3.66
C GLU A 404 24.23 6.36 5.01
N TYR A 405 23.54 5.52 5.79
CA TYR A 405 23.85 5.32 7.21
C TYR A 405 24.38 3.93 7.55
N LYS A 406 24.33 2.96 6.62
CA LYS A 406 24.85 1.59 6.81
C LYS A 406 24.29 0.93 8.07
N ASP A 407 25.15 0.59 9.03
CA ASP A 407 24.75 -0.04 10.30
C ASP A 407 24.00 0.90 11.25
N LYS A 408 24.01 2.21 10.98
CA LYS A 408 23.23 3.23 11.69
C LYS A 408 21.88 3.52 11.03
N ALA A 409 21.56 2.84 9.92
CA ALA A 409 20.28 3.04 9.24
C ALA A 409 19.11 2.75 10.20
N PRO A 410 18.10 3.65 10.26
CA PRO A 410 16.89 3.39 11.03
C PRO A 410 16.10 2.22 10.47
N ILE A 411 15.26 1.65 11.32
CA ILE A 411 14.32 0.59 10.98
C ILE A 411 13.05 1.24 10.44
N VAL A 412 12.64 0.87 9.23
CA VAL A 412 11.35 1.24 8.65
C VAL A 412 10.30 0.27 9.19
N SER A 413 9.31 0.79 9.90
CA SER A 413 8.19 0.01 10.44
C SER A 413 6.88 0.47 9.83
N VAL A 414 6.10 -0.46 9.29
CA VAL A 414 4.80 -0.16 8.68
C VAL A 414 3.68 -0.62 9.61
N GLU A 415 2.74 0.27 9.91
CA GLU A 415 1.68 0.05 10.89
C GLU A 415 0.32 -0.26 10.26
N ASN A 416 -0.45 -1.15 10.88
CA ASN A 416 -1.87 -1.30 10.61
C ASN A 416 -2.66 -0.11 11.15
N VAL A 417 -3.60 0.43 10.36
CA VAL A 417 -4.50 1.51 10.80
C VAL A 417 -5.91 0.97 11.02
N PHE A 418 -6.83 1.09 10.07
CA PHE A 418 -8.17 0.51 10.22
C PHE A 418 -8.32 -0.78 9.42
N PRO A 419 -8.98 -1.82 9.96
CA PRO A 419 -9.03 -3.15 9.35
C PRO A 419 -9.84 -3.22 8.05
N ASP A 420 -10.57 -2.17 7.71
CA ASP A 420 -11.28 -1.95 6.45
C ASP A 420 -10.46 -1.15 5.42
N TRP A 421 -9.32 -0.58 5.82
CA TRP A 421 -8.38 0.11 4.94
C TRP A 421 -7.32 -0.83 4.37
N THR A 422 -6.60 -0.37 3.35
CA THR A 422 -5.51 -1.15 2.74
C THR A 422 -4.41 -1.44 3.75
N LEU A 423 -3.98 -2.70 3.80
CA LEU A 423 -3.01 -3.25 4.76
C LEU A 423 -3.42 -3.12 6.24
N GLY A 424 -4.70 -2.88 6.54
CA GLY A 424 -5.18 -2.77 7.91
C GLY A 424 -5.29 -4.10 8.68
N ARG A 425 -5.10 -5.23 8.00
CA ARG A 425 -5.16 -6.59 8.59
C ARG A 425 -3.80 -7.26 8.57
N ALA A 426 -3.62 -8.22 9.47
CA ALA A 426 -2.32 -8.85 9.72
C ALA A 426 -1.72 -9.48 8.46
N GLU A 427 -2.50 -10.24 7.70
CA GLU A 427 -1.99 -10.96 6.54
C GLU A 427 -1.55 -10.01 5.42
N SER A 428 -2.39 -9.02 5.08
CA SER A 428 -2.05 -8.04 4.04
C SER A 428 -0.80 -7.24 4.41
N LEU A 429 -0.69 -6.78 5.67
CA LEU A 429 0.49 -6.06 6.17
C LEU A 429 1.75 -6.94 6.17
N ARG A 430 1.63 -8.19 6.64
CA ARG A 430 2.73 -9.16 6.65
C ARG A 430 3.30 -9.38 5.26
N GLU A 431 2.43 -9.64 4.28
CA GLU A 431 2.84 -9.84 2.88
C GLU A 431 3.47 -8.57 2.30
N ALA A 432 2.98 -7.37 2.64
CA ALA A 432 3.59 -6.11 2.22
C ALA A 432 5.03 -5.98 2.77
N VAL A 433 5.23 -6.27 4.05
CA VAL A 433 6.56 -6.22 4.70
C VAL A 433 7.50 -7.26 4.10
N GLU A 434 7.04 -8.50 3.87
CA GLU A 434 7.82 -9.56 3.24
C GLU A 434 8.23 -9.18 1.81
N LYS A 435 7.30 -8.69 1.00
CA LYS A 435 7.57 -8.21 -0.35
C LYS A 435 8.53 -7.01 -0.36
N SER A 436 8.43 -6.12 0.62
CA SER A 436 9.37 -5.00 0.81
C SER A 436 10.79 -5.51 1.09
N ARG A 437 10.93 -6.49 1.99
CA ARG A 437 12.21 -7.14 2.31
C ARG A 437 12.82 -7.79 1.06
N GLU A 438 12.02 -8.48 0.25
CA GLU A 438 12.48 -9.09 -0.99
C GLU A 438 12.95 -8.07 -2.03
N LYS A 439 12.21 -6.97 -2.23
CA LYS A 439 12.59 -5.87 -3.14
C LYS A 439 13.88 -5.20 -2.66
N PHE A 440 13.99 -4.90 -1.37
CA PHE A 440 15.18 -4.30 -0.77
C PHE A 440 16.41 -5.23 -0.86
N ALA A 441 16.26 -6.50 -0.50
CA ALA A 441 17.34 -7.48 -0.58
C ALA A 441 17.87 -7.64 -2.02
N ARG A 442 16.97 -7.65 -3.02
CA ARG A 442 17.36 -7.63 -4.43
C ARG A 442 18.19 -6.40 -4.78
N GLN A 443 17.77 -5.20 -4.35
CA GLN A 443 18.53 -3.98 -4.58
C GLN A 443 19.94 -4.03 -3.94
N LEU A 444 20.09 -4.62 -2.76
CA LEU A 444 21.41 -4.82 -2.12
C LEU A 444 22.30 -5.78 -2.93
N VAL A 445 21.74 -6.87 -3.44
CA VAL A 445 22.48 -7.81 -4.29
C VAL A 445 22.91 -7.12 -5.59
N ASP A 446 21.95 -6.55 -6.32
CA ASP A 446 22.16 -6.02 -7.66
C ASP A 446 23.02 -4.75 -7.68
N LYS A 447 22.83 -3.85 -6.70
CA LYS A 447 23.48 -2.54 -6.69
C LYS A 447 24.68 -2.44 -5.74
N LYS A 448 24.79 -3.32 -4.73
CA LYS A 448 25.89 -3.32 -3.75
C LYS A 448 26.74 -4.58 -3.78
N GLY A 449 26.42 -5.56 -4.63
CA GLY A 449 27.17 -6.82 -4.72
C GLY A 449 27.11 -7.64 -3.44
N MET A 450 26.10 -7.43 -2.59
CA MET A 450 25.94 -8.14 -1.33
C MET A 450 25.54 -9.61 -1.60
N SER A 451 26.00 -10.55 -0.77
CA SER A 451 25.52 -11.93 -0.85
C SER A 451 24.04 -12.01 -0.51
N LYS A 452 23.30 -12.92 -1.16
CA LYS A 452 21.86 -13.11 -0.93
C LYS A 452 21.52 -13.31 0.55
N SER A 453 22.27 -14.17 1.25
CA SER A 453 22.08 -14.44 2.68
C SER A 453 22.27 -13.18 3.54
N LYS A 454 23.31 -12.38 3.25
CA LYS A 454 23.53 -11.14 4.01
C LYS A 454 22.47 -10.09 3.70
N ALA A 455 22.04 -9.98 2.45
CA ALA A 455 20.97 -9.08 2.04
C ALA A 455 19.63 -9.41 2.72
N GLU A 456 19.31 -10.69 2.84
CA GLU A 456 18.13 -11.15 3.58
C GLU A 456 18.22 -10.81 5.08
N GLU A 457 19.37 -11.01 5.72
CA GLU A 457 19.60 -10.64 7.12
C GLU A 457 19.42 -9.13 7.35
N VAL A 458 20.03 -8.29 6.49
CA VAL A 458 19.91 -6.83 6.54
C VAL A 458 18.46 -6.40 6.32
N SER A 459 17.73 -7.04 5.39
CA SER A 459 16.31 -6.74 5.14
C SER A 459 15.43 -7.03 6.36
N LYS A 460 15.65 -8.15 7.06
CA LYS A 460 14.92 -8.51 8.29
C LYS A 460 15.26 -7.60 9.47
N LYS A 461 16.45 -7.00 9.46
CA LYS A 461 16.86 -6.02 10.46
C LYS A 461 16.18 -4.68 10.25
N LEU A 462 16.15 -4.18 9.01
CA LEU A 462 15.77 -2.80 8.70
C LEU A 462 14.31 -2.59 8.31
N ILE A 463 13.56 -3.65 7.99
CA ILE A 463 12.15 -3.54 7.58
C ILE A 463 11.30 -4.45 8.46
N GLY A 464 10.25 -3.89 9.07
CA GLY A 464 9.31 -4.62 9.92
C GLY A 464 7.91 -4.03 9.91
N ALA A 465 7.07 -4.56 10.79
CA ALA A 465 5.74 -4.04 11.07
C ALA A 465 5.68 -3.45 12.49
N THR A 466 4.87 -2.41 12.62
CA THR A 466 4.32 -1.99 13.90
C THR A 466 2.93 -2.60 14.01
N TRP A 467 2.66 -3.27 15.12
CA TRP A 467 1.32 -3.79 15.37
C TRP A 467 0.62 -2.93 16.41
N ASP A 468 -0.42 -2.21 16.00
CA ASP A 468 -1.31 -1.52 16.92
C ASP A 468 -2.50 -2.41 17.28
N VAL A 469 -2.62 -2.69 18.57
CA VAL A 469 -3.63 -3.59 19.15
C VAL A 469 -5.04 -2.97 19.22
N GLY A 470 -5.15 -1.65 19.29
CA GLY A 470 -6.42 -0.93 19.34
C GLY A 470 -7.05 -0.78 17.96
N HIS A 471 -6.24 -0.42 16.97
CA HIS A 471 -6.53 -0.35 15.55
C HIS A 471 -7.22 -1.61 15.03
N ILE A 472 -6.60 -2.78 15.23
CA ILE A 472 -7.18 -4.06 14.77
C ILE A 472 -8.47 -4.43 15.51
N THR A 473 -8.66 -3.96 16.75
CA THR A 473 -9.86 -4.26 17.56
C THR A 473 -11.13 -3.68 16.98
N GLN A 474 -11.01 -2.69 16.08
CA GLN A 474 -12.15 -2.20 15.31
C GLN A 474 -12.81 -3.27 14.43
N LEU A 475 -12.20 -4.45 14.25
CA LEU A 475 -12.87 -5.62 13.66
C LEU A 475 -14.18 -5.99 14.37
N ARG A 476 -14.35 -5.62 15.66
CA ARG A 476 -15.62 -5.82 16.39
C ARG A 476 -16.82 -5.18 15.70
N LYS A 477 -16.65 -4.02 15.04
CA LYS A 477 -17.74 -3.38 14.26
C LYS A 477 -18.26 -4.26 13.12
N PHE A 478 -17.49 -5.28 12.73
CA PHE A 478 -17.84 -6.25 11.70
C PHE A 478 -18.23 -7.64 12.26
N GLY A 479 -18.45 -7.75 13.57
CA GLY A 479 -18.87 -9.00 14.23
C GLY A 479 -17.72 -9.98 14.52
N TYR A 480 -16.48 -9.52 14.60
CA TYR A 480 -15.35 -10.36 15.01
C TYR A 480 -15.25 -10.44 16.54
N SER A 481 -14.94 -11.62 17.04
CA SER A 481 -14.70 -11.87 18.47
C SER A 481 -13.26 -11.52 18.87
N ASP A 482 -13.02 -11.40 20.16
CA ASP A 482 -11.68 -11.13 20.72
C ASP A 482 -10.68 -12.23 20.36
N LYS A 483 -11.16 -13.47 20.26
CA LYS A 483 -10.36 -14.60 19.78
C LYS A 483 -9.91 -14.39 18.33
N ASP A 484 -10.79 -13.90 17.47
CA ASP A 484 -10.42 -13.62 16.08
C ASP A 484 -9.38 -12.51 15.98
N ILE A 485 -9.54 -11.46 16.79
CA ILE A 485 -8.61 -10.33 16.87
C ILE A 485 -7.24 -10.79 17.37
N ALA A 486 -7.19 -11.61 18.43
CA ALA A 486 -5.95 -12.18 18.94
C ALA A 486 -5.23 -13.08 17.91
N GLU A 487 -5.97 -13.80 17.07
CA GLU A 487 -5.36 -14.58 15.99
C GLU A 487 -4.76 -13.71 14.86
N GLU A 488 -5.20 -12.47 14.65
CA GLU A 488 -4.50 -11.53 13.75
C GLU A 488 -3.10 -11.19 14.29
N ALA A 489 -2.97 -10.93 15.59
CA ALA A 489 -1.69 -10.67 16.24
C ALA A 489 -0.70 -11.85 16.05
N LYS A 490 -1.19 -13.09 16.11
CA LYS A 490 -0.39 -14.29 15.83
C LYS A 490 0.14 -14.33 14.39
N LYS A 491 -0.67 -13.94 13.41
CA LYS A 491 -0.30 -13.97 11.98
C LYS A 491 0.83 -12.97 11.69
N ILE A 492 0.73 -11.75 12.22
CA ILE A 492 1.72 -10.69 11.97
C ILE A 492 3.02 -10.87 12.77
N ALA A 493 2.97 -11.56 13.92
CA ALA A 493 4.09 -11.69 14.86
C ALA A 493 5.48 -11.90 14.23
N PRO A 494 5.69 -12.75 13.19
CA PRO A 494 7.01 -13.00 12.62
C PRO A 494 7.71 -11.78 12.00
N VAL A 495 6.97 -10.71 11.70
CA VAL A 495 7.52 -9.49 11.07
C VAL A 495 7.48 -8.26 11.99
N VAL A 496 6.92 -8.38 13.19
CA VAL A 496 6.78 -7.28 14.15
C VAL A 496 8.14 -6.84 14.69
N LYS A 497 8.34 -5.52 14.72
CA LYS A 497 9.53 -4.85 15.29
C LYS A 497 9.17 -3.80 16.34
N HIS A 498 7.90 -3.42 16.40
CA HIS A 498 7.38 -2.36 17.25
C HIS A 498 5.92 -2.68 17.58
N ILE A 499 5.45 -2.34 18.78
CA ILE A 499 4.07 -2.60 19.17
C ILE A 499 3.49 -1.32 19.76
N HIS A 500 2.33 -0.91 19.24
CA HIS A 500 1.54 0.15 19.81
C HIS A 500 0.43 -0.44 20.66
N VAL A 501 0.26 0.16 21.82
CA VAL A 501 -0.64 -0.27 22.88
C VAL A 501 -1.61 0.86 23.15
N THR A 502 -2.82 0.68 22.62
CA THR A 502 -3.94 1.60 22.82
C THR A 502 -5.17 0.80 23.23
N ASP A 503 -6.06 1.45 23.99
CA ASP A 503 -7.35 0.88 24.35
C ASP A 503 -8.50 1.67 23.71
N ASN A 504 -9.59 0.99 23.42
CA ASN A 504 -10.80 1.56 22.84
C ASN A 504 -12.00 0.60 23.03
N PHE A 505 -13.15 1.00 22.49
CA PHE A 505 -14.39 0.21 22.60
C PHE A 505 -14.66 -0.69 21.37
N GLY A 506 -13.77 -0.71 20.37
CA GLY A 506 -13.91 -1.51 19.14
C GLY A 506 -14.76 -0.89 18.04
N PHE A 507 -15.19 0.37 18.19
CA PHE A 507 -16.03 1.08 17.20
C PHE A 507 -15.42 2.38 16.68
N SER A 508 -14.49 2.96 17.44
CA SER A 508 -13.78 4.19 17.10
C SER A 508 -12.39 4.14 17.68
N ASP A 509 -11.49 4.89 17.06
CA ASP A 509 -10.11 5.00 17.50
C ASP A 509 -9.97 6.05 18.61
N SER A 510 -10.08 5.62 19.86
CA SER A 510 -10.17 6.53 21.02
C SER A 510 -8.86 6.73 21.77
N HIS A 511 -7.84 5.90 21.51
CA HIS A 511 -6.50 6.01 22.11
C HIS A 511 -6.54 6.16 23.65
N LEU A 512 -7.38 5.36 24.30
CA LEU A 512 -7.51 5.34 25.75
C LEU A 512 -6.30 4.67 26.39
N ALA A 513 -6.04 5.00 27.66
CA ALA A 513 -5.01 4.31 28.42
C ALA A 513 -5.40 2.82 28.64
N PRO A 514 -4.43 1.90 28.67
CA PRO A 514 -4.70 0.47 28.86
C PRO A 514 -5.59 0.17 30.08
N GLY A 515 -6.65 -0.60 29.86
CA GLY A 515 -7.61 -0.99 30.90
C GLY A 515 -8.82 -0.06 31.05
N GLN A 516 -8.92 0.98 30.21
CA GLN A 516 -10.08 1.89 30.19
C GLN A 516 -11.11 1.55 29.11
N GLY A 517 -10.74 0.70 28.16
CA GLY A 517 -11.62 0.22 27.11
C GLY A 517 -11.87 -1.27 27.24
N THR A 518 -11.89 -1.93 26.10
CA THR A 518 -12.26 -3.34 26.00
C THR A 518 -11.34 -4.10 25.04
N VAL A 519 -10.24 -3.49 24.59
CA VAL A 519 -9.29 -4.15 23.68
C VAL A 519 -8.70 -5.39 24.38
N PRO A 520 -8.65 -6.56 23.71
CA PRO A 520 -8.01 -7.77 24.26
C PRO A 520 -6.48 -7.64 24.17
N ILE A 521 -5.92 -6.65 24.87
CA ILE A 521 -4.50 -6.26 24.77
C ILE A 521 -3.62 -7.43 25.23
N LYS A 522 -3.93 -8.01 26.39
CA LYS A 522 -3.10 -9.07 27.00
C LYS A 522 -3.05 -10.30 26.11
N GLU A 523 -4.19 -10.72 25.58
CA GLU A 523 -4.32 -11.85 24.66
C GLU A 523 -3.54 -11.62 23.36
N GLN A 524 -3.60 -10.40 22.79
CA GLN A 524 -2.80 -10.05 21.62
C GLN A 524 -1.29 -10.09 21.91
N LEU A 525 -0.85 -9.51 23.03
CA LEU A 525 0.55 -9.52 23.44
C LEU A 525 1.07 -10.93 23.73
N GLU A 526 0.26 -11.82 24.31
CA GLU A 526 0.61 -13.24 24.46
C GLU A 526 0.85 -13.92 23.12
N LYS A 527 0.01 -13.66 22.12
CA LYS A 527 0.15 -14.21 20.77
C LYS A 527 1.41 -13.67 20.08
N LEU A 528 1.70 -12.38 20.25
CA LEU A 528 2.96 -11.78 19.78
C LEU A 528 4.16 -12.39 20.47
N LYS A 529 4.13 -12.57 21.79
CA LYS A 529 5.20 -13.22 22.57
C LYS A 529 5.44 -14.66 22.10
N GLN A 530 4.38 -15.43 21.85
CA GLN A 530 4.48 -16.78 21.29
C GLN A 530 5.14 -16.79 19.91
N GLY A 531 4.80 -15.82 19.04
CA GLY A 531 5.34 -15.74 17.68
C GLY A 531 6.76 -15.17 17.59
N LEU A 532 7.10 -14.18 18.41
CA LEU A 532 8.41 -13.52 18.44
C LEU A 532 9.44 -14.28 19.30
N GLY A 533 8.98 -15.07 20.27
CA GLY A 533 9.84 -15.77 21.22
C GLY A 533 10.76 -14.81 21.95
N LYS A 534 12.07 -15.08 21.95
CA LYS A 534 13.08 -14.26 22.65
C LYS A 534 13.23 -12.84 22.10
N GLU A 535 12.75 -12.57 20.89
CA GLU A 535 12.80 -11.21 20.35
C GLU A 535 11.72 -10.31 20.96
N TYR A 536 10.68 -10.88 21.59
CA TYR A 536 9.61 -10.12 22.23
C TYR A 536 10.15 -9.14 23.29
N ASP A 537 11.09 -9.59 24.12
CA ASP A 537 11.68 -8.78 25.19
C ASP A 537 12.63 -7.68 24.68
N LYS A 538 12.77 -7.53 23.36
CA LYS A 538 13.53 -6.45 22.71
C LYS A 538 12.63 -5.48 21.94
N VAL A 539 11.35 -5.80 21.80
CA VAL A 539 10.38 -4.97 21.09
C VAL A 539 9.77 -3.99 22.08
N ALA A 540 9.80 -2.70 21.73
CA ALA A 540 9.17 -1.66 22.53
C ALA A 540 7.64 -1.78 22.44
N HIS A 541 6.97 -1.72 23.58
CA HIS A 541 5.51 -1.62 23.69
C HIS A 541 5.15 -0.17 23.99
N ILE A 542 4.94 0.63 22.95
CA ILE A 542 4.64 2.05 23.11
C ILE A 542 3.17 2.22 23.46
N VAL A 543 2.88 2.81 24.62
CA VAL A 543 1.51 3.18 24.98
C VAL A 543 1.16 4.51 24.33
N GLU A 544 0.33 4.48 23.28
CA GLU A 544 -0.11 5.68 22.55
C GLU A 544 -1.36 6.27 23.18
N SER A 545 -1.22 6.73 24.43
CA SER A 545 -2.28 7.45 25.15
C SER A 545 -1.91 8.92 25.36
N GLY A 546 -1.21 9.52 24.38
CA GLY A 546 -0.83 10.93 24.38
C GLY A 546 -2.03 11.88 24.59
N GLY A 547 -3.19 11.50 24.05
CA GLY A 547 -4.48 12.16 24.29
C GLY A 547 -4.84 12.25 25.78
N PHE A 548 -4.63 11.18 26.55
CA PHE A 548 -4.88 11.16 28.00
C PHE A 548 -4.00 12.19 28.72
N ALA A 549 -2.70 12.21 28.44
CA ALA A 549 -1.79 13.19 29.01
C ALA A 549 -2.18 14.63 28.63
N SER A 550 -2.63 14.85 27.39
CA SER A 550 -3.05 16.17 26.92
C SER A 550 -4.33 16.68 27.60
N GLN A 551 -5.31 15.80 27.84
CA GLN A 551 -6.62 16.17 28.40
C GLN A 551 -6.59 16.24 29.93
N PHE A 552 -6.00 15.24 30.58
CA PHE A 552 -5.99 15.12 32.03
C PHE A 552 -4.75 15.75 32.68
N LYS A 553 -3.78 16.24 31.89
CA LYS A 553 -2.54 16.88 32.35
C LYS A 553 -1.73 16.00 33.32
N THR A 554 -1.86 14.69 33.20
CA THR A 554 -1.16 13.70 34.03
C THR A 554 -0.71 12.50 33.19
N SER A 555 0.36 11.84 33.60
CA SER A 555 0.88 10.69 32.88
C SER A 555 -0.01 9.45 33.12
N PRO A 556 -0.35 8.68 32.08
CA PRO A 556 -1.06 7.40 32.21
C PRO A 556 -0.17 6.26 32.74
N ARG A 557 1.11 6.54 33.03
CA ARG A 557 2.12 5.54 33.40
C ARG A 557 1.70 4.63 34.55
N MET A 558 1.07 5.19 35.58
CA MET A 558 0.64 4.40 36.72
C MET A 558 -0.47 3.42 36.34
N GLN A 559 -1.43 3.85 35.53
CA GLN A 559 -2.52 3.02 35.02
C GLN A 559 -1.99 1.89 34.14
N GLU A 560 -1.02 2.19 33.26
CA GLU A 560 -0.35 1.20 32.42
C GLU A 560 0.32 0.09 33.25
N LEU A 561 1.16 0.47 34.22
CA LEU A 561 1.89 -0.47 35.07
C LEU A 561 0.94 -1.36 35.89
N GLN A 562 -0.19 -0.80 36.35
CA GLN A 562 -1.23 -1.56 37.04
C GLN A 562 -1.93 -2.54 36.10
N TYR A 563 -2.33 -2.10 34.90
CA TYR A 563 -3.04 -2.93 33.94
C TYR A 563 -2.22 -4.16 33.54
N PHE A 564 -0.93 -3.97 33.28
CA PHE A 564 -0.02 -5.03 32.84
C PHE A 564 0.54 -5.91 33.95
N ASP A 565 0.07 -5.74 35.19
CA ASP A 565 0.63 -6.43 36.35
C ASP A 565 2.16 -6.32 36.37
N SER A 566 2.69 -5.14 36.05
CA SER A 566 4.14 -4.94 36.01
C SER A 566 4.72 -5.16 37.42
N PRO A 567 5.79 -5.95 37.56
CA PRO A 567 6.42 -6.15 38.86
C PRO A 567 7.10 -4.85 39.30
N LEU A 568 7.11 -4.59 40.62
CA LEU A 568 7.83 -3.44 41.17
C LEU A 568 9.35 -3.63 41.04
N TYR A 569 9.81 -4.87 41.15
CA TYR A 569 11.22 -5.27 41.09
C TYR A 569 11.53 -6.07 39.82
N GLU A 570 12.81 -6.20 39.48
CA GLU A 570 13.26 -6.95 38.30
C GLU A 570 12.97 -8.47 38.38
N HIS A 571 12.73 -9.00 39.59
CA HIS A 571 12.39 -10.40 39.75
C HIS A 571 10.91 -10.67 39.53
N GLN A 572 10.58 -11.80 38.90
CA GLN A 572 9.23 -12.37 38.71
C GLN A 572 8.52 -12.75 40.02
N ALA A 573 8.81 -12.06 41.12
CA ALA A 573 8.18 -12.24 42.40
C ALA A 573 7.74 -10.85 42.87
N GLY A 574 6.45 -10.72 43.20
CA GLY A 574 5.83 -9.47 43.63
C GLY A 574 6.57 -8.78 44.79
N PRO A 575 6.16 -7.55 45.15
CA PRO A 575 4.84 -6.98 44.85
C PRO A 575 4.74 -6.34 43.46
N TYR A 576 3.51 -6.24 42.95
CA TYR A 576 3.19 -5.67 41.64
C TYR A 576 2.59 -4.27 41.77
N TRP A 577 2.67 -3.45 40.72
CA TRP A 577 2.16 -2.06 40.78
C TRP A 577 0.69 -1.95 41.16
N LYS A 578 -0.19 -2.86 40.72
CA LYS A 578 -1.61 -2.88 41.12
C LYS A 578 -1.85 -3.13 42.61
N GLU A 579 -0.92 -3.82 43.27
CA GLU A 579 -1.02 -4.14 44.70
C GLU A 579 -0.56 -2.96 45.54
N ILE A 580 0.37 -2.15 45.01
CA ILE A 580 1.06 -1.13 45.78
C ILE A 580 0.46 0.26 45.60
N ALA A 581 -0.11 0.54 44.43
CA ALA A 581 -0.54 1.90 44.08
C ALA A 581 -1.56 2.53 45.03
N TYR A 582 -2.28 1.71 45.81
CA TYR A 582 -3.19 2.16 46.87
C TYR A 582 -2.79 1.67 48.27
N THR A 583 -1.70 0.91 48.41
CA THR A 583 -1.15 0.63 49.74
C THR A 583 -0.43 1.88 50.23
N HIS A 584 -0.96 2.44 51.31
CA HIS A 584 -0.20 3.36 52.11
C HIS A 584 0.87 2.53 52.80
N ALA A 585 2.10 2.57 52.29
CA ALA A 585 3.22 2.15 53.10
C ALA A 585 3.25 3.10 54.30
N GLU A 586 3.04 2.56 55.51
CA GLU A 586 3.55 3.20 56.72
C GLU A 586 5.08 3.17 56.63
N TYR A 587 5.64 4.05 55.80
CA TYR A 587 7.04 4.37 55.89
C TYR A 587 7.20 5.07 57.24
N ASN A 588 7.51 4.28 58.27
CA ASN A 588 8.13 4.73 59.50
C ASN A 588 9.57 5.22 59.20
N MET A 589 9.73 6.10 58.20
CA MET A 589 10.96 6.84 57.98
C MET A 589 10.65 8.32 58.18
N GLY A 590 11.19 8.82 59.28
CA GLY A 590 10.89 10.12 59.84
C GLY A 590 10.08 9.94 61.12
N TYR A 591 10.70 10.23 62.26
CA TYR A 591 9.90 10.76 63.36
C TYR A 591 9.14 11.92 62.73
N GLY A 592 7.82 11.81 62.56
CA GLY A 592 7.01 12.87 61.99
C GLY A 592 7.12 14.15 62.82
N ILE A 593 6.04 14.92 62.89
CA ILE A 593 5.98 16.16 63.68
C ILE A 593 6.02 15.92 65.21
N MET A 594 6.68 14.85 65.66
CA MET A 594 6.91 14.47 67.04
C MET A 594 7.93 15.38 67.73
N PHE A 595 8.84 16.01 66.97
CA PHE A 595 9.78 16.99 67.51
C PHE A 595 9.23 18.40 67.32
N PRO A 596 9.14 19.21 68.39
CA PRO A 596 8.70 20.60 68.28
C PRO A 596 9.60 21.37 67.32
N GLU A 597 9.03 22.14 66.37
CA GLU A 597 9.75 23.05 65.45
C GLU A 597 10.85 23.86 66.15
N LYS A 598 10.56 24.27 67.39
CA LYS A 598 11.46 25.03 68.25
C LYS A 598 12.85 24.39 68.45
N HIS A 599 12.97 23.06 68.36
CA HIS A 599 14.25 22.35 68.54
C HIS A 599 15.14 22.45 67.29
N PHE A 600 14.56 22.41 66.09
CA PHE A 600 15.31 22.60 64.85
C PHE A 600 15.76 24.05 64.67
N GLU A 601 14.94 24.99 65.13
CA GLU A 601 15.22 26.43 65.07
C GLU A 601 16.32 26.87 66.04
N MET A 602 16.44 26.23 67.22
CA MET A 602 17.43 26.61 68.25
C MET A 602 18.80 25.94 68.11
N TYR A 603 18.89 24.71 67.61
CA TYR A 603 20.13 23.92 67.67
C TYR A 603 20.72 23.55 66.30
N GLY A 604 20.06 23.88 65.19
CA GLY A 604 20.40 23.34 63.87
C GLY A 604 20.27 21.81 63.83
N SER A 605 20.63 21.16 62.71
CA SER A 605 20.60 19.70 62.56
C SER A 605 21.70 19.00 63.39
N GLY A 606 21.62 19.11 64.72
CA GLY A 606 22.61 18.58 65.64
C GLY A 606 22.21 17.25 66.29
N PHE A 607 22.74 16.14 65.75
CA PHE A 607 23.39 15.00 66.45
C PHE A 607 23.62 13.77 65.52
N SER A 608 23.12 13.78 64.28
CA SER A 608 23.18 12.62 63.37
C SER A 608 23.65 12.91 61.93
N ASN A 609 24.04 14.15 61.58
CA ASN A 609 24.40 14.53 60.20
C ASN A 609 23.40 14.04 59.13
N LEU A 610 22.10 13.94 59.49
CA LEU A 610 21.10 13.49 58.53
C LEU A 610 20.75 14.61 57.54
N PRO A 611 20.60 14.30 56.25
CA PRO A 611 20.25 15.27 55.22
C PRO A 611 18.89 15.93 55.47
N GLN A 612 18.77 17.20 55.12
CA GLN A 612 17.60 18.05 55.36
C GLN A 612 16.35 17.56 54.60
N GLU A 613 16.54 16.71 53.59
CA GLU A 613 15.53 16.04 52.78
C GLU A 613 14.66 15.03 53.56
N LEU A 614 15.03 14.68 54.80
CA LEU A 614 14.30 13.74 55.65
C LEU A 614 13.34 14.39 56.66
N GLY A 615 12.91 15.64 56.41
CA GLY A 615 11.68 16.18 57.02
C GLY A 615 11.85 17.26 58.10
N GLY A 616 12.99 17.96 58.18
CA GLY A 616 13.14 19.13 59.04
C GLY A 616 12.81 20.43 58.28
N GLN A 617 11.60 20.96 58.44
CA GLN A 617 11.23 22.26 57.89
C GLN A 617 11.58 23.38 58.89
N VAL A 618 12.38 24.36 58.47
CA VAL A 618 12.65 25.59 59.23
C VAL A 618 11.74 26.68 58.65
N SER A 619 11.08 27.44 59.53
CA SER A 619 10.26 28.58 59.15
C SER A 619 11.08 29.57 58.32
N GLY A 620 10.71 29.73 57.04
CA GLY A 620 11.33 30.69 56.12
C GLY A 620 11.98 30.10 54.86
N ASP A 621 12.23 28.79 54.78
CA ASP A 621 12.85 28.19 53.60
C ASP A 621 11.80 27.68 52.59
N LYS A 622 11.61 28.46 51.52
CA LYS A 622 10.90 28.02 50.32
C LYS A 622 11.74 26.98 49.61
N SER A 623 11.15 25.79 49.45
CA SER A 623 11.63 24.65 48.66
C SER A 623 12.44 25.06 47.41
N ARG A 624 13.69 24.61 47.33
CA ARG A 624 14.53 24.65 46.13
C ARG A 624 14.37 23.35 45.35
N PHE A 625 13.21 23.09 44.78
CA PHE A 625 13.09 22.20 43.62
C PHE A 625 12.14 22.82 42.58
N ALA A 626 12.61 22.75 41.33
CA ALA A 626 12.27 23.55 40.16
C ALA A 626 10.78 23.72 39.82
N GLY A 627 10.43 24.91 39.29
CA GLY A 627 9.38 25.00 38.27
C GLY A 627 8.42 26.19 38.26
N THR A 628 8.51 27.18 39.15
CA THR A 628 7.62 28.36 39.07
C THR A 628 8.30 29.51 38.33
N PRO A 629 7.68 30.11 37.28
CA PRO A 629 8.22 31.30 36.64
C PRO A 629 8.15 32.47 37.61
N ASN A 630 9.28 33.14 37.85
CA ASN A 630 9.26 34.52 38.31
C ASN A 630 9.02 35.42 37.10
N GLN A 631 8.28 36.51 37.33
CA GLN A 631 8.00 37.58 36.35
C GLN A 631 9.23 38.08 35.61
#